data_AF-A0A949Y179-F1
#
_entry.id   AF-A0A949Y179-F1
#
_cell.length_a   1.000
_cell.length_b   1.000
_cell.length_c   1.000
_cell.angle_alpha   90.00
_cell.angle_beta   90.00
_cell.angle_gamma   90.00
#
_symmetry.space_group_name_H-M   'P 1'
#
loop_
_entity.id
_entity.type
_entity.pdbx_description
1 polymer ?
#
loop_
_entity_poly.entity_id
_entity_poly.type
_entity_poly.pdbx_seq_one_letter_code
_entity_poly.pdbx_strand_id
1 'polypeptide(L)'
;MLPHDVAADSRLTPTDLRVLAALLYYACSKPTCYPSDAGIADRVHRHPGTVRRCLKRLEELGYIRREFVPATPANPTGRLIHLSFTAPGWARPEVTPERRCAPTPARCCAPTPCAAARAPRAPAPVSPRAPAHTEPEVVIVEGEELSEEPQVTDPVLRSRPTDFQAQLAPPVTPAAMPAVTPPAPPVVAPPVADCATAPAAGTVPFDLRAIGHAPELRVPPAPMVPARRRSRLGLSLEELATVAGDDPILAAELARRTAPPAPPEPPPQTLPTVELFELLPGRHDLIMVAARRLSEETGDFQVASLWTFEKMAEAVATRLVPSAVLIDCWRQGTGPKAEHKGKVLVAAWKREASLRC
;
A
#
# COMPACT_ATOMS: atom_id res chain seq x y z
N MET A 1 -17.04 12.36 -8.11
CA MET A 1 -17.03 11.45 -9.29
C MET A 1 -16.43 12.20 -10.47
N LEU A 2 -15.71 11.51 -11.36
CA LEU A 2 -15.15 12.14 -12.56
C LEU A 2 -16.29 12.38 -13.58
N PRO A 3 -16.46 13.59 -14.13
CA PRO A 3 -17.50 13.83 -15.15
C PRO A 3 -17.27 12.98 -16.40
N HIS A 4 -18.35 12.45 -16.98
CA HIS A 4 -18.29 11.56 -18.15
C HIS A 4 -17.59 12.21 -19.35
N ASP A 5 -17.80 13.51 -19.56
CA ASP A 5 -17.18 14.26 -20.65
C ASP A 5 -15.65 14.32 -20.54
N VAL A 6 -15.11 14.32 -19.32
CA VAL A 6 -13.67 14.27 -19.07
C VAL A 6 -13.13 12.88 -19.37
N ALA A 7 -13.86 11.82 -18.98
CA ALA A 7 -13.47 10.44 -19.28
C ALA A 7 -13.48 10.12 -20.78
N ALA A 8 -14.35 10.77 -21.54
CA ALA A 8 -14.52 10.54 -22.97
C ALA A 8 -13.49 11.29 -23.85
N ASP A 9 -12.70 12.23 -23.30
CA ASP A 9 -11.74 13.00 -24.08
C ASP A 9 -10.52 12.15 -24.49
N SER A 10 -10.45 11.79 -25.77
CA SER A 10 -9.36 11.00 -26.34
C SER A 10 -8.00 11.70 -26.32
N ARG A 11 -7.95 13.02 -26.05
CA ARG A 11 -6.69 13.77 -25.96
C ARG A 11 -5.99 13.54 -24.62
N LEU A 12 -6.70 13.04 -23.61
CA LEU A 12 -6.13 12.73 -22.30
C LEU A 12 -5.46 11.36 -22.33
N THR A 13 -4.23 11.29 -21.81
CA THR A 13 -3.59 10.00 -21.59
C THR A 13 -4.16 9.34 -20.33
N PRO A 14 -4.02 8.00 -20.18
CA PRO A 14 -4.41 7.33 -18.94
C PRO A 14 -3.71 7.89 -17.69
N THR A 15 -2.52 8.46 -17.84
CA THR A 15 -1.80 9.11 -16.73
C THR A 15 -2.43 10.46 -16.38
N ASP A 16 -2.86 11.23 -17.37
CA ASP A 16 -3.55 12.52 -17.14
C ASP A 16 -4.87 12.30 -16.39
N LEU A 17 -5.63 11.25 -16.74
CA LEU A 17 -6.86 10.86 -16.03
C LEU A 17 -6.59 10.48 -14.57
N ARG A 18 -5.48 9.79 -14.28
CA ARG A 18 -5.10 9.47 -12.89
C ARG A 18 -4.72 10.72 -12.09
N VAL A 19 -4.01 11.66 -12.72
CA VAL A 19 -3.66 12.95 -12.09
C VAL A 19 -4.93 13.75 -11.81
N LEU A 20 -5.87 13.82 -12.77
CA LEU A 20 -7.19 14.45 -12.58
C LEU A 20 -7.97 13.81 -11.43
N ALA A 21 -8.01 12.48 -11.34
CA ALA A 21 -8.66 11.76 -10.25
C ALA A 21 -8.01 12.09 -8.89
N ALA A 22 -6.68 12.17 -8.83
CA ALA A 22 -5.97 12.59 -7.63
C ALA A 22 -6.28 14.04 -7.24
N LEU A 23 -6.37 14.97 -8.21
CA LEU A 23 -6.77 16.35 -7.93
C LEU A 23 -8.19 16.44 -7.39
N LEU A 24 -9.13 15.64 -7.92
CA LEU A 24 -10.49 15.56 -7.38
C LEU A 24 -10.53 14.99 -5.97
N TYR A 25 -9.67 14.03 -5.66
CA TYR A 25 -9.52 13.53 -4.30
C TYR A 25 -9.07 14.64 -3.34
N TYR A 26 -8.10 15.48 -3.73
CA TYR A 26 -7.64 16.61 -2.89
C TYR A 26 -8.64 17.76 -2.81
N ALA A 27 -9.40 18.01 -3.89
CA ALA A 27 -10.40 19.06 -3.94
C ALA A 27 -11.68 18.70 -3.18
N CYS A 28 -11.98 17.40 -3.06
CA CYS A 28 -13.24 16.89 -2.51
C CYS A 28 -14.44 17.53 -3.24
N SER A 29 -15.21 18.37 -2.55
CA SER A 29 -16.36 19.11 -3.09
C SER A 29 -16.01 20.54 -3.54
N LYS A 30 -14.77 20.99 -3.32
CA LYS A 30 -14.34 22.36 -3.64
C LYS A 30 -13.89 22.44 -5.11
N PRO A 31 -14.04 23.60 -5.77
CA PRO A 31 -13.51 23.80 -7.12
C PRO A 31 -11.99 24.04 -7.14
N THR A 32 -11.35 24.18 -5.97
CA THR A 32 -9.93 24.48 -5.83
C THR A 32 -9.23 23.53 -4.86
N CYS A 33 -7.95 23.26 -5.12
CA CYS A 33 -7.07 22.51 -4.22
C CYS A 33 -5.61 23.00 -4.35
N TYR A 34 -4.78 22.66 -3.36
CA TYR A 34 -3.37 23.06 -3.33
C TYR A 34 -2.40 21.91 -2.98
N PRO A 35 -2.51 20.72 -3.61
CA PRO A 35 -1.59 19.64 -3.33
C PRO A 35 -0.17 19.93 -3.86
N SER A 36 0.84 19.44 -3.14
CA SER A 36 2.22 19.44 -3.61
C SER A 36 2.42 18.43 -4.75
N ASP A 37 3.41 18.65 -5.62
CA ASP A 37 3.75 17.70 -6.70
C ASP A 37 4.10 16.31 -6.16
N ALA A 38 4.79 16.27 -5.00
CA ALA A 38 5.15 15.03 -4.32
C ALA A 38 3.90 14.28 -3.85
N GLY A 39 2.94 14.95 -3.22
CA GLY A 39 1.71 14.30 -2.77
C GLY A 39 0.88 13.72 -3.92
N ILE A 40 0.82 14.44 -5.06
CA ILE A 40 0.18 13.91 -6.28
C ILE A 40 0.97 12.72 -6.83
N ALA A 41 2.31 12.82 -6.88
CA ALA A 41 3.20 11.77 -7.38
C ALA A 41 3.05 10.46 -6.60
N ASP A 42 3.03 10.54 -5.28
CA ASP A 42 2.87 9.39 -4.39
C ASP A 42 1.53 8.69 -4.63
N ARG A 43 0.45 9.48 -4.75
CA ARG A 43 -0.90 8.94 -4.97
C ARG A 43 -1.11 8.34 -6.36
N VAL A 44 -0.44 8.88 -7.39
CA VAL A 44 -0.54 8.37 -8.77
C VAL A 44 0.49 7.26 -9.05
N HIS A 45 1.42 7.00 -8.11
CA HIS A 45 2.56 6.11 -8.26
C HIS A 45 3.40 6.44 -9.52
N ARG A 46 3.76 7.72 -9.65
CA ARG A 46 4.54 8.25 -10.76
C ARG A 46 5.55 9.27 -10.27
N HIS A 47 6.66 9.40 -10.98
CA HIS A 47 7.70 10.37 -10.65
C HIS A 47 7.16 11.83 -10.69
N PRO A 48 7.58 12.73 -9.79
CA PRO A 48 7.10 14.12 -9.76
C PRO A 48 7.29 14.89 -11.07
N GLY A 49 8.38 14.63 -11.80
CA GLY A 49 8.63 15.22 -13.12
C GLY A 49 7.61 14.79 -14.20
N THR A 50 6.96 13.63 -14.05
CA THR A 50 5.86 13.22 -14.92
C THR A 50 4.58 13.94 -14.53
N VAL A 51 4.31 14.07 -13.23
CA VAL A 51 3.16 14.86 -12.74
C VAL A 51 3.23 16.31 -13.21
N ARG A 52 4.40 16.97 -13.13
CA ARG A 52 4.59 18.34 -13.63
C ARG A 52 4.25 18.47 -15.12
N ARG A 53 4.67 17.50 -15.94
CA ARG A 53 4.37 17.44 -17.38
C ARG A 53 2.87 17.24 -17.63
N CYS A 54 2.23 16.33 -16.89
CA CYS A 54 0.78 16.13 -16.95
C CYS A 54 0.00 17.37 -16.52
N LEU A 55 0.38 18.03 -15.42
CA LEU A 55 -0.27 19.27 -14.96
C LEU A 55 -0.16 20.39 -16.00
N LYS A 56 1.02 20.55 -16.63
CA LYS A 56 1.19 21.51 -17.73
C LYS A 56 0.26 21.19 -18.90
N ARG A 57 0.21 19.93 -19.33
CA ARG A 57 -0.68 19.48 -20.42
C ARG A 57 -2.17 19.67 -20.07
N LEU A 58 -2.57 19.36 -18.84
CA LEU A 58 -3.95 19.56 -18.36
C LEU A 58 -4.34 21.04 -18.34
N GLU A 59 -3.38 21.92 -18.04
CA GLU A 59 -3.57 23.37 -18.12
C GLU A 59 -3.70 23.84 -19.58
N GLU A 60 -2.84 23.36 -20.47
CA GLU A 60 -2.92 23.64 -21.93
C GLU A 60 -4.27 23.18 -22.53
N LEU A 61 -4.81 22.04 -22.07
CA LEU A 61 -6.12 21.52 -22.48
C LEU A 61 -7.31 22.23 -21.80
N GLY A 62 -7.05 23.15 -20.87
CA GLY A 62 -8.08 23.90 -20.17
C GLY A 62 -8.88 23.09 -19.12
N TYR A 63 -8.33 21.99 -18.61
CA TYR A 63 -8.94 21.19 -17.53
C TYR A 63 -8.63 21.75 -16.14
N ILE A 64 -7.47 22.39 -16.01
CA ILE A 64 -7.03 23.01 -14.76
C ILE A 64 -6.46 24.40 -15.05
N ARG A 65 -6.35 25.23 -14.03
CA ARG A 65 -5.57 26.47 -14.07
C ARG A 65 -4.71 26.57 -12.83
N ARG A 66 -3.46 26.95 -12.98
CA ARG A 66 -2.56 27.17 -11.85
C ARG A 66 -2.46 28.66 -11.57
N GLU A 67 -2.71 29.02 -10.32
CA GLU A 67 -2.55 30.38 -9.81
C GLU A 67 -1.51 30.36 -8.70
N PHE A 68 -0.62 31.34 -8.72
CA PHE A 68 0.34 31.55 -7.64
C PHE A 68 -0.26 32.53 -6.65
N VAL A 69 -0.47 32.05 -5.42
CA VAL A 69 -1.03 32.81 -4.31
C VAL A 69 0.08 32.94 -3.27
N PRO A 70 0.23 34.09 -2.56
CA PRO A 70 1.20 34.20 -1.48
C PRO A 70 1.10 33.02 -0.51
N ALA A 71 2.25 32.45 -0.15
CA ALA A 71 2.29 31.29 0.74
C ALA A 71 1.66 31.67 2.08
N THR A 72 0.65 30.91 2.49
CA THR A 72 0.00 31.04 3.80
C THR A 72 0.29 29.80 4.62
N PRO A 73 0.17 29.83 5.97
CA PRO A 73 0.32 28.62 6.78
C PRO A 73 -0.61 27.48 6.34
N ALA A 74 -1.79 27.81 5.78
CA ALA A 74 -2.72 26.83 5.23
C ALA A 74 -2.32 26.31 3.84
N ASN A 75 -1.64 27.11 3.02
CA ASN A 75 -1.08 26.74 1.72
C ASN A 75 0.42 27.09 1.65
N PRO A 76 1.29 26.25 2.22
CA PRO A 76 2.73 26.52 2.24
C PRO A 76 3.35 26.48 0.85
N THR A 77 2.70 25.84 -0.13
CA THR A 77 3.22 25.74 -1.50
C THR A 77 3.05 27.02 -2.32
N GLY A 78 2.17 27.94 -1.89
CA GLY A 78 1.82 29.14 -2.66
C GLY A 78 1.20 28.85 -4.03
N ARG A 79 0.74 27.62 -4.26
CA ARG A 79 0.14 27.18 -5.52
C ARG A 79 -1.31 26.80 -5.31
N LEU A 80 -2.21 27.40 -6.08
CA LEU A 80 -3.62 27.06 -6.10
C LEU A 80 -3.96 26.47 -7.46
N ILE A 81 -4.61 25.32 -7.47
CA ILE A 81 -5.07 24.62 -8.67
C ILE A 81 -6.59 24.73 -8.72
N HIS A 82 -7.11 25.34 -9.76
CA HIS A 82 -8.54 25.45 -10.03
C HIS A 82 -8.98 24.38 -11.02
N LEU A 83 -10.09 23.70 -10.75
CA LEU A 83 -10.68 22.68 -11.61
C LEU A 83 -11.79 23.31 -12.46
N SER A 84 -11.52 23.52 -13.75
CA SER A 84 -12.40 24.29 -14.64
C SER A 84 -13.75 23.60 -14.88
N PHE A 85 -13.81 22.28 -14.85
CA PHE A 85 -15.04 21.51 -15.07
C PHE A 85 -16.01 21.51 -13.88
N THR A 86 -15.60 22.04 -12.72
CA THR A 86 -16.48 22.19 -11.55
C THR A 86 -17.06 23.61 -11.44
N ALA A 87 -16.42 24.60 -12.06
CA ALA A 87 -16.80 26.00 -11.97
C ALA A 87 -17.63 26.43 -13.21
N PRO A 88 -18.94 26.69 -13.09
CA PRO A 88 -19.84 26.94 -14.23
C PRO A 88 -19.59 28.25 -15.00
N GLY A 89 -18.56 29.03 -14.68
CA GLY A 89 -18.25 30.30 -15.34
C GLY A 89 -16.98 30.31 -16.17
N TRP A 90 -16.25 29.19 -16.26
CA TRP A 90 -14.95 29.15 -16.91
C TRP A 90 -15.07 28.53 -18.30
N ALA A 91 -15.09 29.39 -19.32
CA ALA A 91 -15.03 28.96 -20.71
C ALA A 91 -13.73 28.15 -20.90
N ARG A 92 -13.88 26.86 -21.21
CA ARG A 92 -12.76 26.05 -21.68
C ARG A 92 -12.21 26.78 -22.91
N PRO A 93 -10.90 27.08 -22.99
CA PRO A 93 -10.34 27.62 -24.21
C PRO A 93 -10.80 26.71 -25.34
N GLU A 94 -11.50 27.28 -26.33
CA GLU A 94 -11.82 26.53 -27.53
C GLU A 94 -10.48 26.11 -28.10
N VAL A 95 -10.12 24.85 -27.85
CA VAL A 95 -8.99 24.23 -28.51
C VAL A 95 -9.48 24.09 -29.93
N THR A 96 -9.26 25.15 -30.70
CA THR A 96 -9.37 25.14 -32.16
C THR A 96 -8.70 23.85 -32.55
N PRO A 97 -9.39 22.89 -33.18
CA PRO A 97 -8.81 21.60 -33.52
C PRO A 97 -7.67 21.89 -34.48
N GLU A 98 -6.49 22.09 -33.91
CA GLU A 98 -5.33 22.59 -34.60
C GLU A 98 -4.95 21.46 -35.52
N ARG A 99 -5.36 21.67 -36.78
CA ARG A 99 -4.90 21.05 -38.01
C ARG A 99 -4.13 19.77 -37.69
N ARG A 100 -4.86 18.64 -37.57
CA ARG A 100 -4.26 17.31 -37.52
C ARG A 100 -3.06 17.36 -38.45
N CYS A 101 -1.85 17.27 -37.89
CA CYS A 101 -0.63 17.24 -38.68
C CYS A 101 -0.92 16.33 -39.86
N ALA A 102 -0.87 16.90 -41.07
CA ALA A 102 -0.93 16.12 -42.28
C ALA A 102 -0.02 14.91 -42.04
N PRO A 103 -0.51 13.68 -42.30
CA PRO A 103 0.23 12.47 -41.97
C PRO A 103 1.66 12.68 -42.44
N THR A 104 2.59 12.74 -41.47
CA THR A 104 4.02 12.87 -41.76
C THR A 104 4.28 11.84 -42.86
N PRO A 105 4.69 12.24 -44.08
CA PRO A 105 4.86 11.32 -45.17
C PRO A 105 5.74 10.21 -44.64
N ALA A 106 5.24 8.97 -44.76
CA ALA A 106 5.86 7.79 -44.22
C ALA A 106 7.37 7.93 -44.42
N ARG A 107 8.10 8.16 -43.33
CA ARG A 107 9.56 8.04 -43.35
C ARG A 107 9.74 6.57 -43.70
N CYS A 108 9.99 6.30 -44.98
CA CYS A 108 10.47 5.03 -45.43
C CYS A 108 11.62 4.69 -44.49
N CYS A 109 11.39 3.69 -43.64
CA CYS A 109 12.46 3.00 -42.96
C CYS A 109 13.31 2.41 -44.09
N ALA A 110 14.30 3.19 -44.56
CA ALA A 110 15.40 2.63 -45.28
C ALA A 110 15.96 1.54 -44.35
N PRO A 111 16.00 0.27 -44.78
CA PRO A 111 16.60 -0.77 -44.00
C PRO A 111 18.03 -0.33 -43.72
N THR A 112 18.35 -0.15 -42.44
CA THR A 112 19.74 0.02 -42.01
C THR A 112 20.50 -1.15 -42.62
N PRO A 113 21.43 -0.92 -43.57
CA PRO A 113 22.22 -2.02 -44.10
C PRO A 113 23.00 -2.59 -42.93
N CYS A 114 22.91 -3.92 -42.78
CA CYS A 114 23.76 -4.70 -41.89
C CYS A 114 25.22 -4.50 -42.31
N ALA A 115 25.85 -3.45 -41.79
CA ALA A 115 27.27 -3.23 -41.91
C ALA A 115 27.98 -4.19 -40.97
N ALA A 116 28.35 -5.34 -41.56
CA ALA A 116 29.67 -5.94 -41.52
C ALA A 116 30.40 -6.02 -40.17
N ALA A 117 30.69 -7.28 -39.81
CA ALA A 117 31.97 -7.71 -39.24
C ALA A 117 32.58 -6.79 -38.16
N ARG A 118 32.14 -7.01 -36.92
CA ARG A 118 32.97 -6.68 -35.75
C ARG A 118 34.27 -7.48 -35.83
N ALA A 119 35.36 -6.81 -36.19
CA ALA A 119 36.71 -7.27 -35.94
C ALA A 119 36.90 -7.60 -34.45
N PRO A 120 37.75 -8.58 -34.11
CA PRO A 120 38.07 -8.92 -32.71
C PRO A 120 38.70 -7.70 -32.02
N ARG A 121 38.02 -7.20 -30.99
CA ARG A 121 38.58 -6.19 -30.08
C ARG A 121 39.83 -6.77 -29.43
N ALA A 122 40.95 -6.08 -29.63
CA ALA A 122 42.19 -6.32 -28.88
C ALA A 122 41.93 -6.19 -27.37
N PRO A 123 42.62 -6.99 -26.52
CA PRO A 123 42.52 -6.88 -25.07
C PRO A 123 43.02 -5.51 -24.61
N ALA A 124 42.25 -4.88 -23.73
CA ALA A 124 42.62 -3.60 -23.12
C ALA A 124 43.92 -3.76 -22.31
N PRO A 125 44.82 -2.75 -22.32
CA PRO A 125 45.97 -2.74 -21.44
C PRO A 125 45.52 -2.69 -19.97
N VAL A 126 46.04 -3.62 -19.20
CA VAL A 126 45.87 -3.72 -17.75
C VAL A 126 46.57 -2.51 -17.12
N SER A 127 45.79 -1.56 -16.60
CA SER A 127 46.35 -0.47 -15.79
C SER A 127 46.91 -1.04 -14.48
N PRO A 128 48.11 -0.63 -14.05
CA PRO A 128 48.78 -1.14 -12.87
C PRO A 128 48.05 -0.74 -11.58
N ARG A 129 47.95 -1.73 -10.71
CA ARG A 129 47.45 -1.70 -9.33
C ARG A 129 48.23 -0.65 -8.53
N ALA A 130 47.57 0.44 -8.15
CA ALA A 130 48.09 1.39 -7.17
C ALA A 130 48.01 0.79 -5.74
N PRO A 131 48.98 1.12 -4.86
CA PRO A 131 49.20 0.44 -3.58
C PRO A 131 48.15 0.79 -2.52
N ALA A 132 48.04 -0.13 -1.55
CA ALA A 132 47.17 -0.08 -0.40
C ALA A 132 47.32 1.25 0.38
N HIS A 133 46.21 1.98 0.51
CA HIS A 133 46.09 3.04 1.49
C HIS A 133 45.71 2.45 2.84
N THR A 134 46.67 2.58 3.74
CA THR A 134 46.65 2.56 5.20
C THR A 134 45.33 3.04 5.82
N GLU A 135 44.91 2.33 6.86
CA GLU A 135 43.79 2.67 7.73
C GLU A 135 43.91 4.09 8.31
N PRO A 136 42.83 4.88 8.40
CA PRO A 136 42.83 6.09 9.18
C PRO A 136 42.70 5.76 10.68
N GLU A 137 43.78 6.02 11.39
CA GLU A 137 43.88 6.22 12.83
C GLU A 137 42.85 7.27 13.29
N VAL A 138 41.97 6.87 14.21
CA VAL A 138 40.98 7.77 14.85
C VAL A 138 41.72 8.63 15.87
N VAL A 139 42.11 9.84 15.45
CA VAL A 139 42.56 10.89 16.36
C VAL A 139 41.33 11.56 16.97
N ILE A 140 41.13 11.33 18.27
CA ILE A 140 40.21 12.11 19.10
C ILE A 140 40.81 13.51 19.22
N VAL A 141 40.21 14.48 18.56
CA VAL A 141 40.50 15.91 18.78
C VAL A 141 39.39 16.44 19.68
N GLU A 142 39.73 16.64 20.96
CA GLU A 142 38.98 17.53 21.85
C GLU A 142 39.07 18.95 21.27
N GLY A 143 37.96 19.43 20.73
CA GLY A 143 37.81 20.78 20.20
C GLY A 143 37.05 21.63 21.20
N GLU A 144 37.79 22.50 21.88
CA GLU A 144 37.33 23.58 22.75
C GLU A 144 36.30 24.52 22.10
N GLU A 145 35.54 25.12 22.99
CA GLU A 145 34.67 26.28 22.82
C GLU A 145 35.29 27.38 21.94
N LEU A 146 34.47 28.02 21.10
CA LEU A 146 34.40 29.49 21.00
C LEU A 146 33.25 29.91 20.07
N SER A 147 32.31 30.64 20.68
CA SER A 147 31.52 31.76 20.19
C SER A 147 31.40 32.02 18.69
N GLU A 148 30.16 32.25 18.22
CA GLU A 148 29.68 33.60 17.85
C GLU A 148 28.22 33.53 17.36
N GLU A 149 27.29 33.92 18.24
CA GLU A 149 25.91 34.26 17.88
C GLU A 149 25.87 35.65 17.20
N PRO A 150 25.17 35.81 16.07
CA PRO A 150 24.89 37.14 15.52
C PRO A 150 23.71 37.77 16.27
N GLN A 151 24.01 38.85 17.00
CA GLN A 151 23.03 39.76 17.58
C GLN A 151 22.15 40.37 16.47
N VAL A 152 20.86 40.04 16.48
CA VAL A 152 19.82 40.83 15.81
C VAL A 152 19.02 41.53 16.89
N THR A 153 19.16 42.85 16.90
CA THR A 153 18.49 43.79 17.78
C THR A 153 17.00 43.85 17.46
N ASP A 154 16.20 43.51 18.47
CA ASP A 154 14.78 43.84 18.52
C ASP A 154 14.64 45.09 19.41
N PRO A 155 13.86 46.09 18.98
CA PRO A 155 13.06 46.81 19.96
C PRO A 155 11.64 46.92 19.45
N VAL A 156 10.68 46.34 20.18
CA VAL A 156 9.43 47.01 20.52
C VAL A 156 8.74 46.25 21.66
N LEU A 157 8.63 47.01 22.75
CA LEU A 157 7.79 46.84 23.93
C LEU A 157 6.45 46.14 23.67
N ARG A 158 6.15 45.10 24.45
CA ARG A 158 4.82 44.85 25.05
C ARG A 158 4.89 43.79 26.15
N SER A 159 4.98 44.30 27.37
CA SER A 159 4.29 43.86 28.59
C SER A 159 3.95 42.37 28.76
N ARG A 160 4.75 41.69 29.59
CA ARG A 160 4.36 40.45 30.28
C ARG A 160 4.06 40.77 31.76
N PRO A 161 2.93 40.34 32.33
CA PRO A 161 2.69 40.43 33.77
C PRO A 161 3.47 39.34 34.51
N THR A 162 4.08 39.78 35.61
CA THR A 162 4.71 39.00 36.66
C THR A 162 3.65 38.25 37.49
N ASP A 163 4.13 37.21 38.19
CA ASP A 163 3.51 36.53 39.35
C ASP A 163 2.63 35.31 39.09
N PHE A 164 3.29 34.15 38.94
CA PHE A 164 2.81 32.91 39.56
C PHE A 164 3.96 32.26 40.33
N GLN A 165 3.99 32.57 41.61
CA GLN A 165 4.92 32.08 42.61
C GLN A 165 4.63 30.58 42.86
N ALA A 166 5.51 29.70 42.38
CA ALA A 166 5.45 28.28 42.68
C ALA A 166 5.84 28.05 44.15
N GLN A 167 4.83 27.76 44.96
CA GLN A 167 4.98 27.39 46.37
C GLN A 167 5.46 25.93 46.46
N LEU A 168 6.69 25.75 46.94
CA LEU A 168 7.26 24.45 47.31
C LEU A 168 6.44 23.84 48.45
N ALA A 169 5.82 22.69 48.20
CA ALA A 169 5.24 21.84 49.24
C ALA A 169 6.29 20.82 49.75
N PRO A 170 6.32 20.52 51.06
CA PRO A 170 7.28 19.58 51.66
C PRO A 170 6.93 18.10 51.39
N PRO A 171 7.91 17.19 51.56
CA PRO A 171 7.73 15.75 51.29
C PRO A 171 6.77 15.11 52.31
N VAL A 172 5.72 14.47 51.80
CA VAL A 172 4.79 13.65 52.59
C VAL A 172 5.36 12.25 52.75
N THR A 173 5.64 11.88 54.00
CA THR A 173 6.00 10.55 54.48
C THR A 173 4.92 9.52 54.12
N PRO A 174 5.25 8.33 53.58
CA PRO A 174 4.25 7.30 53.35
C PRO A 174 3.85 6.64 54.69
N ALA A 175 2.58 6.81 55.05
CA ALA A 175 1.94 6.11 56.15
C ALA A 175 1.76 4.62 55.82
N ALA A 176 2.02 3.79 56.84
CA ALA A 176 1.85 2.34 56.82
C ALA A 176 0.42 1.93 56.41
N MET A 177 0.32 1.04 55.42
CA MET A 177 -0.95 0.40 55.06
C MET A 177 -1.36 -0.64 56.11
N PRO A 178 -2.64 -0.70 56.53
CA PRO A 178 -3.16 -1.81 57.31
C PRO A 178 -3.32 -3.06 56.44
N ALA A 179 -3.09 -4.22 57.05
CA ALA A 179 -3.23 -5.54 56.46
C ALA A 179 -4.65 -5.78 55.93
N VAL A 180 -4.76 -6.01 54.62
CA VAL A 180 -5.98 -6.47 53.96
C VAL A 180 -6.14 -7.97 54.25
N THR A 181 -7.19 -8.30 54.99
CA THR A 181 -7.62 -9.67 55.26
C THR A 181 -8.20 -10.30 53.99
N PRO A 182 -7.85 -11.55 53.64
CA PRO A 182 -8.40 -12.20 52.44
C PRO A 182 -9.90 -12.54 52.62
N PRO A 183 -10.76 -12.32 51.60
CA PRO A 183 -12.13 -12.80 51.63
C PRO A 183 -12.19 -14.33 51.48
N ALA A 184 -13.10 -14.94 52.25
CA ALA A 184 -13.36 -16.37 52.32
C ALA A 184 -13.76 -16.98 50.95
N PRO A 185 -13.49 -18.28 50.71
CA PRO A 185 -13.91 -18.96 49.49
C PRO A 185 -15.45 -19.12 49.43
N PRO A 186 -16.07 -19.04 48.24
CA PRO A 186 -17.50 -19.24 48.10
C PRO A 186 -17.88 -20.70 48.35
N VAL A 187 -18.87 -20.86 49.23
CA VAL A 187 -19.57 -22.11 49.54
C VAL A 187 -20.30 -22.60 48.28
N VAL A 188 -19.98 -23.82 47.86
CA VAL A 188 -20.69 -24.55 46.80
C VAL A 188 -22.08 -24.93 47.33
N ALA A 189 -23.12 -24.42 46.69
CA ALA A 189 -24.51 -24.88 46.88
C ALA A 189 -24.86 -25.95 45.82
N PRO A 190 -25.65 -26.99 46.19
CA PRO A 190 -25.99 -28.10 45.31
C PRO A 190 -27.07 -27.74 44.27
N PRO A 191 -27.22 -28.54 43.18
CA PRO A 191 -28.22 -28.29 42.16
C PRO A 191 -29.61 -28.66 42.66
N VAL A 192 -30.52 -27.70 42.66
CA VAL A 192 -31.95 -27.95 42.85
C VAL A 192 -32.58 -28.13 41.47
N ALA A 193 -33.07 -29.33 41.22
CA ALA A 193 -34.00 -29.62 40.15
C ALA A 193 -35.35 -28.94 40.43
N ASP A 194 -35.92 -28.31 39.41
CA ASP A 194 -37.27 -28.58 38.90
C ASP A 194 -37.98 -27.35 38.34
N CYS A 195 -38.66 -27.62 37.21
CA CYS A 195 -39.94 -27.07 36.78
C CYS A 195 -40.16 -25.55 36.87
N ALA A 196 -40.08 -24.90 35.70
CA ALA A 196 -41.05 -23.86 35.38
C ALA A 196 -41.27 -23.78 33.86
N THR A 197 -42.42 -24.33 33.47
CA THR A 197 -43.18 -24.09 32.25
C THR A 197 -43.18 -22.61 31.85
N ALA A 198 -42.78 -22.31 30.61
CA ALA A 198 -42.98 -21.01 29.97
C ALA A 198 -43.58 -21.20 28.56
N PRO A 199 -44.37 -20.23 28.07
CA PRO A 199 -45.47 -20.49 27.14
C PRO A 199 -45.01 -20.55 25.68
N ALA A 200 -45.80 -21.29 24.89
CA ALA A 200 -45.69 -21.42 23.45
C ALA A 200 -45.71 -20.04 22.76
N ALA A 201 -44.56 -19.62 22.24
CA ALA A 201 -44.48 -18.59 21.22
C ALA A 201 -44.84 -19.23 19.87
N GLY A 202 -45.94 -18.76 19.28
CA GLY A 202 -46.48 -19.28 18.03
C GLY A 202 -45.50 -19.18 16.87
N THR A 203 -45.14 -20.34 16.34
CA THR A 203 -44.55 -20.49 15.01
C THR A 203 -45.59 -20.09 13.98
N VAL A 204 -45.50 -18.87 13.46
CA VAL A 204 -46.16 -18.51 12.20
C VAL A 204 -45.47 -19.27 11.07
N PRO A 205 -46.19 -20.09 10.28
CA PRO A 205 -45.62 -20.76 9.13
C PRO A 205 -45.37 -19.69 8.06
N PHE A 206 -44.10 -19.33 7.86
CA PHE A 206 -43.69 -18.52 6.73
C PHE A 206 -43.67 -19.42 5.49
N ASP A 207 -44.76 -19.36 4.71
CA ASP A 207 -44.92 -20.15 3.50
C ASP A 207 -44.05 -19.60 2.37
N LEU A 208 -42.88 -20.22 2.20
CA LEU A 208 -41.89 -19.92 1.16
C LEU A 208 -42.32 -20.35 -0.25
N ARG A 209 -43.55 -20.86 -0.44
CA ARG A 209 -44.04 -21.29 -1.78
C ARG A 209 -44.63 -20.18 -2.64
N ALA A 210 -44.69 -18.94 -2.16
CA ALA A 210 -45.24 -17.80 -2.90
C ALA A 210 -44.19 -16.87 -3.56
N ILE A 211 -42.88 -17.16 -3.44
CA ILE A 211 -41.87 -16.42 -4.21
C ILE A 211 -41.85 -17.02 -5.62
N GLY A 212 -42.65 -16.41 -6.49
CA GLY A 212 -42.70 -16.71 -7.91
C GLY A 212 -41.30 -16.82 -8.50
N HIS A 213 -41.15 -17.83 -9.37
CA HIS A 213 -39.98 -18.12 -10.19
C HIS A 213 -39.18 -16.85 -10.52
N ALA A 214 -38.07 -16.67 -9.81
CA ALA A 214 -37.04 -15.73 -10.21
C ALA A 214 -36.61 -16.12 -11.63
N PRO A 215 -36.63 -15.18 -12.60
CA PRO A 215 -36.21 -15.48 -13.96
C PRO A 215 -34.78 -16.01 -13.89
N GLU A 216 -34.61 -17.23 -14.39
CA GLU A 216 -33.37 -17.94 -14.53
C GLU A 216 -32.38 -17.00 -15.25
N LEU A 217 -31.49 -16.38 -14.47
CA LEU A 217 -30.41 -15.53 -14.96
C LEU A 217 -29.49 -16.45 -15.76
N ARG A 218 -29.79 -16.59 -17.06
CA ARG A 218 -28.92 -17.19 -18.06
C ARG A 218 -27.59 -16.45 -17.99
N VAL A 219 -26.65 -17.02 -17.25
CA VAL A 219 -25.25 -16.60 -17.26
C VAL A 219 -24.82 -16.74 -18.73
N PRO A 220 -24.52 -15.63 -19.43
CA PRO A 220 -24.06 -15.73 -20.80
C PRO A 220 -22.80 -16.60 -20.81
N PRO A 221 -22.64 -17.51 -21.78
CA PRO A 221 -21.44 -18.34 -21.87
C PRO A 221 -20.23 -17.41 -21.87
N ALA A 222 -19.32 -17.65 -20.92
CA ALA A 222 -18.13 -16.83 -20.77
C ALA A 222 -17.46 -16.69 -22.14
N PRO A 223 -17.11 -15.47 -22.57
CA PRO A 223 -16.45 -15.27 -23.85
C PRO A 223 -15.20 -16.15 -23.87
N MET A 224 -15.15 -17.11 -24.80
CA MET A 224 -13.97 -17.93 -25.06
C MET A 224 -12.82 -16.98 -25.36
N VAL A 225 -12.01 -16.70 -24.34
CA VAL A 225 -10.73 -16.02 -24.53
C VAL A 225 -9.94 -16.95 -25.44
N PRO A 226 -9.59 -16.54 -26.67
CA PRO A 226 -8.82 -17.40 -27.56
C PRO A 226 -7.54 -17.73 -26.82
N ALA A 227 -7.39 -19.00 -26.44
CA ALA A 227 -6.21 -19.49 -25.76
C ALA A 227 -5.00 -19.01 -26.56
N ARG A 228 -4.23 -18.08 -25.99
CA ARG A 228 -2.98 -17.63 -26.58
C ARG A 228 -2.16 -18.90 -26.80
N ARG A 229 -2.11 -19.38 -28.04
CA ARG A 229 -1.23 -20.45 -28.50
C ARG A 229 0.19 -19.94 -28.32
N ARG A 230 0.71 -20.04 -27.10
CA ARG A 230 2.15 -20.07 -26.88
C ARG A 230 2.59 -21.27 -27.70
N SER A 231 3.29 -20.98 -28.78
CA SER A 231 3.96 -21.93 -29.65
C SER A 231 4.90 -22.79 -28.79
N ARG A 232 4.33 -23.83 -28.18
CA ARG A 232 5.07 -24.95 -27.63
C ARG A 232 5.79 -25.56 -28.83
N LEU A 233 7.11 -25.69 -28.72
CA LEU A 233 7.93 -26.53 -29.58
C LEU A 233 7.14 -27.82 -29.84
N GLY A 234 6.72 -28.01 -31.10
CA GLY A 234 5.56 -28.81 -31.51
C GLY A 234 5.74 -30.32 -31.42
N LEU A 235 6.49 -30.81 -30.44
CA LEU A 235 6.63 -32.24 -30.19
C LEU A 235 5.47 -32.72 -29.31
N SER A 236 4.77 -33.74 -29.81
CA SER A 236 3.76 -34.47 -29.03
C SER A 236 4.41 -35.17 -27.82
N LEU A 237 3.63 -35.59 -26.83
CA LEU A 237 4.17 -36.33 -25.67
C LEU A 237 4.86 -37.64 -26.10
N GLU A 238 4.34 -38.30 -27.14
CA GLU A 238 4.87 -39.56 -27.69
C GLU A 238 6.18 -39.32 -28.47
N GLU A 239 6.24 -38.26 -29.26
CA GLU A 239 7.48 -37.83 -29.92
C GLU A 239 8.54 -37.41 -28.90
N LEU A 240 8.14 -36.69 -27.84
CA LEU A 240 9.05 -36.32 -26.76
C LEU A 240 9.56 -37.57 -26.02
N ALA A 241 8.73 -38.59 -25.79
CA ALA A 241 9.14 -39.86 -25.20
C ALA A 241 10.14 -40.62 -26.08
N THR A 242 9.95 -40.56 -27.40
CA THR A 242 10.81 -41.23 -28.37
C THR A 242 12.17 -40.52 -28.53
N VAL A 243 12.17 -39.18 -28.54
CA VAL A 243 13.38 -38.37 -28.70
C VAL A 243 14.14 -38.19 -27.38
N ALA A 244 13.47 -38.32 -26.23
CA ALA A 244 14.11 -38.10 -24.93
C ALA A 244 15.29 -39.05 -24.68
N GLY A 245 15.24 -40.30 -25.15
CA GLY A 245 16.34 -41.25 -25.13
C GLY A 245 17.21 -41.16 -23.86
N ASP A 246 18.51 -40.89 -24.06
CA ASP A 246 19.50 -40.66 -22.99
C ASP A 246 19.77 -39.17 -22.71
N ASP A 247 19.01 -38.22 -23.29
CA ASP A 247 19.20 -36.79 -23.05
C ASP A 247 18.55 -36.38 -21.71
N PRO A 248 19.34 -35.96 -20.69
CA PRO A 248 18.82 -35.62 -19.38
C PRO A 248 17.87 -34.41 -19.39
N ILE A 249 18.01 -33.50 -20.37
CA ILE A 249 17.16 -32.31 -20.49
C ILE A 249 15.78 -32.70 -21.00
N LEU A 250 15.72 -33.56 -22.02
CA LEU A 250 14.45 -34.03 -22.58
C LEU A 250 13.73 -35.00 -21.64
N ALA A 251 14.46 -35.85 -20.92
CA ALA A 251 13.91 -36.69 -19.87
C ALA A 251 13.26 -35.85 -18.73
N ALA A 252 13.91 -34.75 -18.32
CA ALA A 252 13.34 -33.83 -17.32
C ALA A 252 12.10 -33.09 -17.85
N GLU A 253 12.09 -32.68 -19.11
CA GLU A 253 10.92 -32.05 -19.76
C GLU A 253 9.75 -33.05 -19.89
N LEU A 254 10.04 -34.31 -20.26
CA LEU A 254 9.05 -35.38 -20.29
C LEU A 254 8.46 -35.59 -18.90
N ALA A 255 9.30 -35.78 -17.88
CA ALA A 255 8.88 -35.93 -16.49
C ALA A 255 8.02 -34.73 -16.03
N ARG A 256 8.37 -33.50 -16.40
CA ARG A 256 7.58 -32.31 -16.06
C ARG A 256 6.20 -32.29 -16.74
N ARG A 257 6.08 -32.85 -17.96
CA ARG A 257 4.81 -32.86 -18.71
C ARG A 257 3.94 -34.07 -18.39
N THR A 258 4.53 -35.19 -17.97
CA THR A 258 3.81 -36.40 -17.55
C THR A 258 3.52 -36.41 -16.05
N ALA A 259 4.17 -35.55 -15.27
CA ALA A 259 3.84 -35.35 -13.87
C ALA A 259 2.34 -35.04 -13.75
N PRO A 260 1.60 -35.73 -12.85
CA PRO A 260 0.22 -35.38 -12.57
C PRO A 260 0.18 -33.90 -12.17
N PRO A 261 -0.87 -33.16 -12.56
CA PRO A 261 -1.01 -31.76 -12.16
C PRO A 261 -0.88 -31.69 -10.64
N ALA A 262 -0.09 -30.74 -10.14
CA ALA A 262 0.05 -30.54 -8.71
C ALA A 262 -1.35 -30.46 -8.08
N PRO A 263 -1.59 -31.13 -6.93
CA PRO A 263 -2.88 -31.05 -6.27
C PRO A 263 -3.24 -29.58 -6.05
N PRO A 264 -4.52 -29.19 -6.26
CA PRO A 264 -4.92 -27.80 -6.08
C PRO A 264 -4.52 -27.34 -4.68
N GLU A 265 -3.79 -26.22 -4.59
CA GLU A 265 -3.46 -25.62 -3.30
C GLU A 265 -4.76 -25.35 -2.54
N PRO A 266 -4.81 -25.66 -1.23
CA PRO A 266 -5.99 -25.32 -0.43
C PRO A 266 -6.24 -23.81 -0.51
N PRO A 267 -7.50 -23.36 -0.55
CA PRO A 267 -7.79 -21.95 -0.58
C PRO A 267 -7.15 -21.28 0.64
N PRO A 268 -6.54 -20.08 0.50
CA PRO A 268 -5.77 -19.47 1.59
C PRO A 268 -6.63 -19.15 2.83
N GLN A 269 -7.95 -19.13 2.67
CA GLN A 269 -8.94 -18.94 3.74
C GLN A 269 -9.08 -20.16 4.67
N THR A 270 -8.71 -21.37 4.23
CA THR A 270 -8.77 -22.58 5.05
C THR A 270 -7.47 -22.85 5.80
N LEU A 271 -6.40 -22.13 5.47
CA LEU A 271 -5.11 -22.30 6.12
C LEU A 271 -5.15 -21.80 7.58
N PRO A 272 -4.47 -22.50 8.51
CA PRO A 272 -4.18 -21.98 9.84
C PRO A 272 -3.48 -20.63 9.77
N THR A 273 -3.77 -19.74 10.73
CA THR A 273 -3.24 -18.37 10.75
C THR A 273 -1.71 -18.33 10.73
N VAL A 274 -1.04 -19.28 11.41
CA VAL A 274 0.43 -19.36 11.42
C VAL A 274 0.98 -19.76 10.04
N GLU A 275 0.44 -20.80 9.42
CA GLU A 275 0.85 -21.26 8.09
C GLU A 275 0.60 -20.17 7.03
N LEU A 276 -0.51 -19.44 7.14
CA LEU A 276 -0.80 -18.30 6.27
C LEU A 276 0.29 -17.23 6.37
N PHE A 277 0.78 -16.91 7.57
CA PHE A 277 1.85 -15.93 7.76
C PHE A 277 3.22 -16.43 7.30
N GLU A 278 3.50 -17.73 7.41
CA GLU A 278 4.73 -18.33 6.89
C GLU A 278 4.80 -18.30 5.36
N LEU A 279 3.65 -18.35 4.68
CA LEU A 279 3.55 -18.27 3.22
C LEU A 279 3.60 -16.84 2.67
N LEU A 280 3.49 -15.80 3.51
CA LEU A 280 3.48 -14.40 3.05
C LEU A 280 4.75 -13.95 2.29
N PRO A 281 5.99 -14.29 2.69
CA PRO A 281 7.20 -13.75 2.07
C PRO A 281 7.29 -14.02 0.56
N GLY A 282 7.15 -12.97 -0.25
CA GLY A 282 7.11 -13.03 -1.72
C GLY A 282 5.72 -13.21 -2.35
N ARG A 283 4.68 -13.51 -1.55
CA ARG A 283 3.29 -13.71 -2.01
C ARG A 283 2.41 -12.50 -1.71
N HIS A 284 2.44 -11.52 -2.62
CA HIS A 284 1.66 -10.28 -2.50
C HIS A 284 0.15 -10.52 -2.66
N ASP A 285 -0.25 -11.62 -3.28
CA ASP A 285 -1.63 -12.08 -3.41
C ASP A 285 -2.28 -12.39 -2.05
N LEU A 286 -1.48 -12.71 -1.02
CA LEU A 286 -1.96 -13.10 0.30
C LEU A 286 -2.14 -11.93 1.28
N ILE A 287 -1.68 -10.72 0.94
CA ILE A 287 -1.67 -9.55 1.86
C ILE A 287 -3.07 -9.27 2.41
N MET A 288 -4.07 -9.15 1.53
CA MET A 288 -5.44 -8.85 1.97
C MET A 288 -6.10 -10.01 2.72
N VAL A 289 -5.72 -11.26 2.44
CA VAL A 289 -6.23 -12.42 3.17
C VAL A 289 -5.67 -12.46 4.58
N ALA A 290 -4.36 -12.23 4.74
CA ALA A 290 -3.70 -12.12 6.04
C ALA A 290 -4.23 -10.95 6.87
N ALA A 291 -4.44 -9.77 6.25
CA ALA A 291 -4.99 -8.60 6.94
C ALA A 291 -6.42 -8.85 7.46
N ARG A 292 -7.28 -9.48 6.65
CA ARG A 292 -8.63 -9.88 7.08
C ARG A 292 -8.59 -10.89 8.21
N ARG A 293 -7.72 -11.91 8.11
CA ARG A 293 -7.53 -12.90 9.18
C ARG A 293 -7.10 -12.24 10.49
N LEU A 294 -6.19 -11.27 10.45
CA LEU A 294 -5.78 -10.49 11.62
C LEU A 294 -6.97 -9.73 12.24
N SER A 295 -7.80 -9.07 11.42
CA SER A 295 -9.03 -8.42 11.89
C SER A 295 -9.99 -9.39 12.57
N GLU A 296 -10.23 -10.56 11.96
CA GLU A 296 -11.11 -11.59 12.51
C GLU A 296 -10.61 -12.12 13.87
N GLU A 297 -9.33 -12.49 13.97
CA GLU A 297 -8.73 -13.06 15.18
C GLU A 297 -8.62 -12.05 16.34
N THR A 298 -8.42 -10.78 16.01
CA THR A 298 -8.36 -9.70 17.01
C THR A 298 -9.72 -9.13 17.37
N GLY A 299 -10.75 -9.40 16.56
CA GLY A 299 -12.08 -8.77 16.69
C GLY A 299 -12.10 -7.29 16.35
N ASP A 300 -11.06 -6.77 15.66
CA ASP A 300 -10.94 -5.36 15.29
C ASP A 300 -11.24 -5.15 13.80
N PHE A 301 -12.46 -4.69 13.54
CA PHE A 301 -12.98 -4.43 12.20
C PHE A 301 -12.96 -2.94 11.82
N GLN A 302 -12.25 -2.10 12.58
CA GLN A 302 -12.12 -0.70 12.21
C GLN A 302 -11.32 -0.55 10.92
N VAL A 303 -11.73 0.36 10.03
CA VAL A 303 -11.07 0.62 8.75
C VAL A 303 -9.59 1.00 8.95
N ALA A 304 -9.30 1.78 10.00
CA ALA A 304 -7.94 2.18 10.35
C ALA A 304 -7.07 0.97 10.78
N SER A 305 -7.65 0.04 11.54
CA SER A 305 -6.97 -1.19 11.97
C SER A 305 -6.70 -2.12 10.79
N LEU A 306 -7.67 -2.30 9.89
CA LEU A 306 -7.50 -3.10 8.68
C LEU A 306 -6.36 -2.57 7.80
N TRP A 307 -6.28 -1.24 7.60
CA TRP A 307 -5.18 -0.64 6.85
C TRP A 307 -3.83 -0.84 7.53
N THR A 308 -3.81 -0.80 8.87
CA THR A 308 -2.61 -1.11 9.65
C THR A 308 -2.18 -2.57 9.45
N PHE A 309 -3.11 -3.52 9.53
CA PHE A 309 -2.84 -4.95 9.31
C PHE A 309 -2.39 -5.24 7.87
N GLU A 310 -2.96 -4.54 6.88
CA GLU A 310 -2.51 -4.60 5.48
C GLU A 310 -1.04 -4.18 5.37
N LYS A 311 -0.63 -3.09 6.02
CA LYS A 311 0.77 -2.64 6.03
C LYS A 311 1.71 -3.60 6.74
N MET A 312 1.26 -4.25 7.81
CA MET A 312 2.02 -5.30 8.48
C MET A 312 2.26 -6.49 7.54
N ALA A 313 1.19 -6.98 6.89
CA ALA A 313 1.28 -8.10 5.95
C ALA A 313 2.10 -7.74 4.70
N GLU A 314 1.98 -6.51 4.18
CA GLU A 314 2.79 -5.99 3.07
C GLU A 314 4.28 -5.99 3.43
N ALA A 315 4.65 -5.50 4.61
CA ALA A 315 6.05 -5.48 5.05
C ALA A 315 6.67 -6.89 5.13
N VAL A 316 5.88 -7.89 5.52
CA VAL A 316 6.31 -9.30 5.50
C VAL A 316 6.40 -9.84 4.07
N ALA A 317 5.41 -9.55 3.23
CA ALA A 317 5.37 -9.99 1.83
C ALA A 317 6.55 -9.43 1.01
N THR A 318 6.93 -8.17 1.25
CA THR A 318 8.10 -7.53 0.63
C THR A 318 9.43 -7.90 1.29
N ARG A 319 9.42 -8.78 2.30
CA ARG A 319 10.59 -9.23 3.08
C ARG A 319 11.33 -8.12 3.83
N LEU A 320 10.66 -7.00 4.11
CA LEU A 320 11.21 -5.94 4.96
C LEU A 320 11.24 -6.39 6.43
N VAL A 321 10.26 -7.18 6.84
CA VAL A 321 10.16 -7.75 8.19
C VAL A 321 10.01 -9.28 8.07
N PRO A 322 10.73 -10.09 8.85
CA PRO A 322 10.53 -11.54 8.86
C PRO A 322 9.13 -11.93 9.33
N SER A 323 8.54 -12.99 8.75
CA SER A 323 7.21 -13.48 9.14
C SER A 323 7.12 -13.87 10.61
N ALA A 324 8.21 -14.37 11.21
CA ALA A 324 8.29 -14.71 12.63
C ALA A 324 7.90 -13.53 13.53
N VAL A 325 8.28 -12.30 13.17
CA VAL A 325 7.94 -11.09 13.95
C VAL A 325 6.42 -10.86 13.95
N LEU A 326 5.76 -11.03 12.80
CA LEU A 326 4.31 -10.91 12.71
C LEU A 326 3.60 -11.99 13.54
N ILE A 327 4.10 -13.23 13.49
CA ILE A 327 3.59 -14.36 14.27
C ILE A 327 3.69 -14.08 15.78
N ASP A 328 4.84 -13.59 16.25
CA ASP A 328 5.04 -13.27 17.66
C ASP A 328 4.16 -12.10 18.13
N CYS A 329 4.01 -11.06 17.31
CA CYS A 329 3.09 -9.95 17.58
C CYS A 329 1.64 -10.42 17.63
N TRP A 330 1.24 -11.33 16.73
CA TRP A 330 -0.08 -11.94 16.72
C TRP A 330 -0.33 -12.76 17.99
N ARG A 331 0.61 -13.61 18.41
CA ARG A 331 0.53 -14.40 19.66
C ARG A 331 0.40 -13.51 20.90
N GLN A 332 1.12 -12.39 20.94
CA GLN A 332 0.98 -11.40 22.02
C GLN A 332 -0.42 -10.77 22.02
N GLY A 333 -0.94 -10.40 20.84
CA GLY A 333 -2.27 -9.82 20.68
C GLY A 333 -3.41 -10.78 21.02
N THR A 334 -3.27 -12.07 20.72
CA THR A 334 -4.31 -13.08 21.00
C THR A 334 -4.21 -13.73 22.38
N GLY A 335 -3.18 -13.37 23.16
CA GLY A 335 -2.98 -13.91 24.50
C GLY A 335 -4.13 -13.59 25.48
N PRO A 336 -4.35 -14.43 26.51
CA PRO A 336 -5.49 -14.31 27.42
C PRO A 336 -5.49 -13.02 28.27
N LYS A 337 -4.35 -12.32 28.35
CA LYS A 337 -4.21 -11.06 29.10
C LYS A 337 -4.53 -9.82 28.26
N ALA A 338 -4.74 -9.96 26.96
CA ALA A 338 -4.97 -8.83 26.06
C ALA A 338 -6.45 -8.40 26.07
N GLU A 339 -6.78 -7.37 26.84
CA GLU A 339 -8.13 -6.77 26.85
C GLU A 339 -8.50 -6.17 25.48
N HIS A 340 -7.52 -5.58 24.80
CA HIS A 340 -7.68 -5.01 23.46
C HIS A 340 -6.72 -5.63 22.47
N LYS A 341 -7.05 -6.85 22.00
CA LYS A 341 -6.20 -7.68 21.14
C LYS A 341 -5.55 -6.93 19.97
N GLY A 342 -6.34 -6.17 19.21
CA GLY A 342 -5.85 -5.38 18.07
C GLY A 342 -4.82 -4.31 18.48
N LYS A 343 -5.08 -3.57 19.57
CA LYS A 343 -4.14 -2.56 20.09
C LYS A 343 -2.85 -3.19 20.60
N VAL A 344 -2.93 -4.31 21.30
CA VAL A 344 -1.76 -5.05 21.81
C VAL A 344 -0.90 -5.55 20.64
N LEU A 345 -1.53 -6.10 19.61
CA LEU A 345 -0.84 -6.54 18.39
C LEU A 345 -0.10 -5.39 17.69
N VAL A 346 -0.78 -4.25 17.47
CA VAL A 346 -0.16 -3.08 16.83
C VAL A 346 0.96 -2.49 17.68
N ALA A 347 0.82 -2.45 19.01
CA ALA A 347 1.87 -1.99 19.91
C ALA A 347 3.10 -2.91 19.88
N ALA A 348 2.88 -4.23 19.92
CA ALA A 348 3.95 -5.21 19.77
C ALA A 348 4.67 -5.06 18.42
N TRP A 349 3.91 -4.90 17.33
CA TRP A 349 4.48 -4.68 16.00
C TRP A 349 5.35 -3.42 15.93
N LYS A 350 4.86 -2.29 16.45
CA LYS A 350 5.63 -1.05 16.48
C LYS A 350 6.94 -1.20 17.25
N ARG A 351 6.94 -1.95 18.35
CA ARG A 351 8.15 -2.22 19.13
C ARG A 351 9.16 -3.07 18.36
N GLU A 352 8.72 -4.17 17.75
CA GLU A 352 9.62 -5.13 17.08
C GLU A 352 10.08 -4.67 15.69
N ALA A 353 9.19 -4.08 14.89
CA ALA A 353 9.49 -3.69 13.51
C ALA A 353 10.40 -2.46 13.46
N SER A 354 10.24 -1.50 14.38
CA SER A 354 11.09 -0.30 14.44
C SER A 354 12.54 -0.61 14.84
N LEU A 355 12.80 -1.76 15.46
CA LEU A 355 14.16 -2.19 15.79
C LEU A 355 14.93 -2.77 14.59
N ARG A 356 14.25 -2.99 13.46
CA ARG A 356 14.80 -3.68 12.29
C ARG A 356 14.85 -2.83 11.02
N CYS A 357 14.31 -1.61 11.06
CA CYS A 357 14.35 -0.64 9.96
C CYS A 357 15.29 0.51 10.32
#